data_AF-I4EDS5-F1
#
_entry.id   AF-I4EDS5-F1
#
_cell.length_a   1.000
_cell.length_b   1.000
_cell.length_c   1.000
_cell.angle_alpha   90.00
_cell.angle_beta   90.00
_cell.angle_gamma   90.00
#
_symmetry.space_group_name_H-M   'P 1'
#
loop_
_entity.id
_entity.type
_entity.pdbx_description
1 polymer ?
#
loop_
_entity_poly.entity_id
_entity_poly.type
_entity_poly.pdbx_seq_one_letter_code
_entity_poly.pdbx_strand_id
1 'polypeptide(L)'
;MQTTEVRPDLQFVGSPEDQAVAAEAFQVVSALGRFYARTAPIRASLESLAGYFASRHKERSAGEWSAELDRVLSANSSVFAREDTDSGVLFVTTRGGTPPVPTSPADQTHSLPSRFTEPVPVPEPAPVTRRRAEVIAPTPEPTPVTVPEIEPEVVAEQPVEVAPEPVEVVTPEPVVAEEALDLTEVEPAAIADALAAQLRFDPTVANFGDLWMVEDKVPRLSRGELRRIREYLLERGQPLTDDLLVQDVMGVRQSSDSYELTRYALNYRLSREHREFEYVGTPDHRLWSTNGLPVIGTTKRKASEIGTDYRYLLDYQPEALDRSEPVVDHVLTFYEYQLGVLPLSPEFAALFPAPMLPDQRAAVLVMESPQTYETFFVELRHPTANRGGYVAGFESFFAENLVPGALITLERTENNGKYLLEFLPISGQERKLLHLDEKKGRYVFRPTMFYCATQDNMLLTENRFPRLANEKPLDDRTRRRPEQVLIWAFERIGEREGSGETARYMAILDDLFAVVNVERPMSAEALRDIMKSPEHPEFSQDPELEDVFYYQPVSE
;
A
#
# COMPACT_ATOMS: atom_id res chain seq x y z
N MET A 1 11.91 22.12 -15.00
CA MET A 1 12.25 22.72 -13.70
C MET A 1 13.08 21.69 -12.95
N GLN A 2 14.28 22.03 -12.51
CA GLN A 2 15.09 21.13 -11.69
C GLN A 2 14.46 21.09 -10.29
N THR A 3 13.97 19.92 -9.89
CA THR A 3 13.48 19.65 -8.54
C THR A 3 14.66 19.86 -7.59
N THR A 4 14.56 20.86 -6.72
CA THR A 4 15.57 21.11 -5.70
C THR A 4 15.34 20.10 -4.58
N GLU A 5 16.00 18.94 -4.64
CA GLU A 5 16.08 18.02 -3.50
C GLU A 5 16.54 18.81 -2.25
N VAL A 6 15.82 18.65 -1.14
CA VAL A 6 16.23 19.21 0.16
C VAL A 6 17.56 18.55 0.54
N ARG A 7 18.65 19.33 0.42
CA ARG A 7 20.01 18.87 0.71
C ARG A 7 20.17 18.65 2.21
N PRO A 8 20.71 17.51 2.65
CA PRO A 8 21.18 17.39 4.03
C PRO A 8 22.33 18.39 4.26
N ASP A 9 22.27 19.16 5.36
CA ASP A 9 23.33 20.06 5.79
C ASP A 9 24.53 19.24 6.30
N LEU A 10 25.38 18.78 5.39
CA LEU A 10 26.57 17.99 5.69
C LEU A 10 27.80 18.91 5.88
N GLN A 11 28.55 18.66 6.95
CA GLN A 11 29.82 19.33 7.22
C GLN A 11 30.99 18.47 6.77
N PHE A 12 31.74 18.94 5.77
CA PHE A 12 32.96 18.29 5.29
C PHE A 12 34.21 18.87 5.94
N VAL A 13 35.19 18.02 6.23
CA VAL A 13 36.49 18.35 6.84
C VAL A 13 37.55 18.47 5.74
N GLY A 14 38.42 19.48 5.84
CA GLY A 14 39.55 19.69 4.93
C GLY A 14 39.76 21.16 4.55
N SER A 15 40.61 21.42 3.56
CA SER A 15 40.71 22.72 2.91
C SER A 15 39.42 23.06 2.13
N PRO A 16 39.17 24.32 1.75
CA PRO A 16 37.98 24.67 0.95
C PRO A 16 37.88 23.90 -0.37
N GLU A 17 39.03 23.57 -0.98
CA GLU A 17 39.09 22.73 -2.18
C GLU A 17 38.73 21.27 -1.86
N ASP A 18 39.23 20.72 -0.75
CA ASP A 18 38.87 19.36 -0.31
C ASP A 18 37.38 19.23 0.01
N GLN A 19 36.79 20.25 0.66
CA GLN A 19 35.37 20.29 0.97
C GLN A 19 34.51 20.31 -0.30
N ALA A 20 34.93 21.06 -1.32
CA ALA A 20 34.24 21.10 -2.60
C ALA A 20 34.30 19.75 -3.32
N VAL A 21 35.47 19.08 -3.31
CA VAL A 21 35.64 17.75 -3.88
C VAL A 21 34.80 16.71 -3.14
N ALA A 22 34.78 16.74 -1.80
CA ALA A 22 33.96 15.84 -0.98
C ALA A 22 32.45 16.03 -1.22
N ALA A 23 32.01 17.29 -1.33
CA ALA A 23 30.62 17.63 -1.62
C ALA A 23 30.20 17.18 -3.03
N GLU A 24 31.06 17.35 -4.04
CA GLU A 24 30.79 16.87 -5.40
C GLU A 24 30.79 15.34 -5.46
N ALA A 25 31.72 14.68 -4.78
CA ALA A 25 31.74 13.22 -4.70
C ALA A 25 30.48 12.69 -4.01
N PHE A 26 30.03 13.33 -2.91
CA PHE A 26 28.77 13.00 -2.26
C PHE A 26 27.59 13.12 -3.23
N GLN A 27 27.48 14.23 -3.99
CA GLN A 27 26.41 14.42 -4.97
C GLN A 27 26.38 13.32 -6.03
N VAL A 28 27.55 12.91 -6.54
CA VAL A 28 27.65 11.84 -7.53
C VAL A 28 27.18 10.51 -6.93
N VAL A 29 27.60 10.18 -5.71
CA VAL A 29 27.21 8.93 -5.06
C VAL A 29 25.73 8.94 -4.67
N SER A 30 25.20 10.04 -4.14
CA SER A 30 23.77 10.20 -3.87
C SER A 30 22.93 10.11 -5.13
N ALA A 31 23.40 10.63 -6.26
CA ALA A 31 22.71 10.52 -7.54
C ALA A 31 22.69 9.07 -8.06
N LEU A 32 23.76 8.29 -7.85
CA LEU A 32 23.80 6.85 -8.18
C LEU A 32 22.79 6.05 -7.36
N GLY A 33 22.61 6.41 -6.08
CA GLY A 33 21.64 5.80 -5.18
C GLY A 33 20.33 6.57 -5.04
N ARG A 34 19.91 7.36 -6.03
CA ARG A 34 18.70 8.21 -5.92
C ARG A 34 17.42 7.42 -5.57
N PHE A 35 17.37 6.16 -6.01
CA PHE A 35 16.27 5.21 -5.77
C PHE A 35 16.48 4.31 -4.55
N TYR A 36 17.56 4.52 -3.79
CA TYR A 36 17.85 3.72 -2.61
C TYR A 36 17.19 4.40 -1.40
N ALA A 37 16.78 3.61 -0.40
CA ALA A 37 16.28 4.14 0.86
C ALA A 37 17.28 5.12 1.48
N ARG A 38 16.81 6.12 2.25
CA ARG A 38 17.66 7.21 2.75
C ARG A 38 18.89 6.73 3.53
N THR A 39 18.78 5.59 4.21
CA THR A 39 19.80 4.95 5.05
C THR A 39 20.47 3.75 4.37
N ALA A 40 20.06 3.37 3.14
CA ALA A 40 20.65 2.24 2.44
C ALA A 40 22.09 2.57 2.00
N PRO A 41 23.03 1.61 2.12
CA PRO A 41 24.41 1.81 1.72
C PRO A 41 24.55 1.89 0.20
N ILE A 42 25.08 3.00 -0.28
CA ILE A 42 25.43 3.24 -1.67
C ILE A 42 26.94 3.05 -1.80
N ARG A 43 27.37 2.09 -2.62
CA ARG A 43 28.78 1.78 -2.85
C ARG A 43 29.23 2.36 -4.18
N ALA A 44 30.31 3.13 -4.17
CA ALA A 44 30.94 3.64 -5.38
C ALA A 44 32.42 3.26 -5.40
N SER A 45 32.90 2.77 -6.55
CA SER A 45 34.33 2.45 -6.69
C SER A 45 35.15 3.73 -6.89
N LEU A 46 36.31 3.76 -6.26
CA LEU A 46 37.26 4.87 -6.38
C LEU A 46 37.67 5.10 -7.84
N GLU A 47 37.83 4.01 -8.61
CA GLU A 47 38.14 4.08 -10.04
C GLU A 47 37.02 4.76 -10.85
N SER A 48 35.74 4.43 -10.58
CA SER A 48 34.60 5.04 -11.27
C SER A 48 34.46 6.52 -10.94
N LEU A 49 34.65 6.89 -9.66
CA LEU A 49 34.63 8.28 -9.22
C LEU A 49 35.80 9.06 -9.85
N ALA A 50 37.01 8.51 -9.85
CA ALA A 50 38.17 9.14 -10.47
C ALA A 50 38.00 9.31 -11.99
N GLY A 51 37.39 8.34 -12.68
CA GLY A 51 37.03 8.43 -14.09
C GLY A 51 36.02 9.55 -14.37
N TYR A 52 34.99 9.68 -13.53
CA TYR A 52 34.02 10.77 -13.62
C TYR A 52 34.69 12.14 -13.42
N PHE A 53 35.48 12.31 -12.37
CA PHE A 53 36.19 13.57 -12.08
C PHE A 53 37.19 13.94 -13.17
N ALA A 54 37.95 12.97 -13.71
CA ALA A 54 38.85 13.20 -14.84
C ALA A 54 38.11 13.68 -16.10
N SER A 55 36.94 13.10 -16.39
CA SER A 55 36.12 13.48 -17.55
C SER A 55 35.54 14.90 -17.43
N ARG A 56 35.19 15.31 -16.21
CA ARG A 56 34.54 16.58 -15.90
C ARG A 56 35.54 17.72 -15.73
N HIS A 57 36.61 17.49 -15.00
CA HIS A 57 37.55 18.54 -14.60
C HIS A 57 38.77 18.68 -15.53
N LYS A 58 39.09 17.70 -16.39
CA LYS A 58 40.13 17.75 -17.47
C LYS A 58 41.54 18.24 -17.12
N GLU A 59 41.78 18.72 -15.90
CA GLU A 59 43.02 19.30 -15.39
C GLU A 59 43.96 18.24 -14.82
N ARG A 60 43.41 17.12 -14.36
CA ARG A 60 44.15 16.01 -13.76
C ARG A 60 43.76 14.68 -14.42
N SER A 61 44.70 13.75 -14.45
CA SER A 61 44.48 12.38 -14.92
C SER A 61 43.64 11.57 -13.92
N ALA A 62 43.05 10.46 -14.37
CA ALA A 62 42.29 9.56 -13.50
C ALA A 62 43.14 8.99 -12.34
N GLY A 63 44.45 8.80 -12.55
CA GLY A 63 45.36 8.34 -11.49
C GLY A 63 45.58 9.39 -10.40
N GLU A 64 45.70 10.66 -10.78
CA GLU A 64 45.83 11.78 -9.83
C GLU A 64 44.53 12.03 -9.07
N TRP A 65 43.38 11.93 -9.75
CA TRP A 65 42.07 12.02 -9.09
C TRP A 65 41.82 10.86 -8.14
N SER A 66 42.29 9.65 -8.44
CA SER A 66 42.18 8.49 -7.55
C SER A 66 42.91 8.73 -6.23
N ALA A 67 44.17 9.20 -6.28
CA ALA A 67 44.94 9.50 -5.07
C ALA A 67 44.33 10.65 -4.25
N GLU A 68 43.78 11.67 -4.92
CA GLU A 68 43.14 12.79 -4.26
C GLU A 68 41.80 12.40 -3.60
N LEU A 69 40.94 11.67 -4.32
CA LEU A 69 39.66 11.22 -3.81
C LEU A 69 39.84 10.25 -2.63
N ASP A 70 40.81 9.33 -2.69
CA ASP A 70 41.12 8.45 -1.56
C ASP A 70 41.52 9.25 -0.31
N ARG A 71 42.37 10.27 -0.46
CA ARG A 71 42.78 11.16 0.63
C ARG A 71 41.60 11.97 1.20
N VAL A 72 40.81 12.60 0.33
CA VAL A 72 39.71 13.51 0.72
C VAL A 72 38.56 12.74 1.35
N LEU A 73 38.13 11.64 0.75
CA LEU A 73 37.01 10.84 1.26
C LEU A 73 37.39 10.12 2.56
N SER A 74 38.61 9.62 2.69
CA SER A 74 39.11 9.03 3.94
C SER A 74 39.21 10.02 5.10
N ALA A 75 39.45 11.31 4.81
CA ALA A 75 39.44 12.37 5.82
C ALA A 75 38.02 12.71 6.30
N ASN A 76 36.97 12.30 5.58
CA ASN A 76 35.56 12.57 5.85
C ASN A 76 34.82 11.31 6.34
N SER A 77 35.37 10.64 7.35
CA SER A 77 34.83 9.39 7.90
C SER A 77 33.45 9.52 8.57
N SER A 78 33.00 10.74 8.86
CA SER A 78 31.64 11.03 9.33
C SER A 78 30.58 10.94 8.23
N VAL A 79 30.97 10.87 6.96
CA VAL A 79 30.07 10.80 5.80
C VAL A 79 30.36 9.54 4.96
N PHE A 80 31.64 9.17 4.80
CA PHE A 80 32.06 8.05 3.96
C PHE A 80 32.74 6.96 4.80
N ALA A 81 32.42 5.69 4.50
CA ALA A 81 33.17 4.53 4.96
C ALA A 81 34.02 3.98 3.81
N ARG A 82 35.30 3.71 4.07
CA ARG A 82 36.23 3.10 3.10
C ARG A 82 36.23 1.58 3.28
N GLU A 83 35.92 0.85 2.24
CA GLU A 83 35.94 -0.62 2.18
C GLU A 83 37.01 -1.08 1.18
N ASP A 84 37.99 -1.87 1.63
CA ASP A 84 39.00 -2.49 0.75
C ASP A 84 38.48 -3.88 0.32
N THR A 85 38.25 -4.10 -0.98
CA THR A 85 37.80 -5.38 -1.56
C THR A 85 38.81 -5.95 -2.55
N ASP A 86 38.67 -7.24 -2.90
CA ASP A 86 39.51 -7.89 -3.93
C ASP A 86 39.42 -7.22 -5.31
N SER A 87 38.36 -6.44 -5.54
CA SER A 87 38.08 -5.68 -6.77
C SER A 87 38.53 -4.21 -6.71
N GLY A 88 39.10 -3.74 -5.60
CA GLY A 88 39.62 -2.37 -5.43
C GLY A 88 39.10 -1.66 -4.18
N VAL A 89 39.29 -0.34 -4.12
CA VAL A 89 38.81 0.51 -3.01
C VAL A 89 37.39 1.00 -3.30
N LEU A 90 36.47 0.76 -2.38
CA LEU A 90 35.10 1.25 -2.40
C LEU A 90 34.89 2.32 -1.32
N PHE A 91 34.11 3.34 -1.66
CA PHE A 91 33.57 4.28 -0.69
C PHE A 91 32.07 4.07 -0.56
N VAL A 92 31.60 3.97 0.69
CA VAL A 92 30.21 3.69 1.04
C VAL A 92 29.65 4.86 1.82
N THR A 93 28.49 5.34 1.39
CA THR A 93 27.73 6.39 2.10
C THR A 93 26.24 6.14 1.91
N THR A 94 25.39 6.87 2.62
CA THR A 94 23.93 6.81 2.48
C THR A 94 23.42 8.08 1.84
N ARG A 95 22.18 8.08 1.32
CA ARG A 95 21.55 9.32 0.82
C ARG A 95 21.39 10.38 1.92
N GLY A 96 21.36 9.96 3.18
CA GLY A 96 21.37 10.82 4.38
C GLY A 96 22.73 11.42 4.74
N GLY A 97 23.83 11.01 4.09
CA GLY A 97 25.17 11.54 4.37
C GLY A 97 25.80 11.02 5.67
N THR A 98 25.44 9.82 6.08
CA THR A 98 26.08 9.11 7.20
C THR A 98 26.69 7.79 6.72
N PRO A 99 27.83 7.36 7.31
CA PRO A 99 28.37 6.04 7.06
C PRO A 99 27.37 5.00 7.62
N PRO A 100 27.12 3.90 6.90
CA PRO A 100 26.22 2.85 7.38
C PRO A 100 26.76 2.27 8.70
N VAL A 101 25.92 2.24 9.73
CA VAL A 101 26.22 1.52 10.98
C VAL A 101 26.27 0.03 10.64
N PRO A 102 27.27 -0.74 11.11
CA PRO A 102 27.29 -2.19 10.93
C PRO A 102 26.20 -2.82 11.81
N THR A 103 24.97 -2.76 11.34
CA THR A 103 23.96 -3.76 11.68
C THR A 103 24.42 -5.08 11.09
N SER A 104 24.24 -6.18 11.84
CA SER A 104 24.43 -7.56 11.39
C SER A 104 24.07 -7.71 9.92
N PRO A 105 24.86 -8.45 9.11
CA PRO A 105 24.80 -8.38 7.66
C PRO A 105 23.35 -8.46 7.22
N ALA A 106 22.82 -7.32 6.76
CA ALA A 106 21.52 -7.28 6.15
C ALA A 106 21.57 -8.28 5.00
N ASP A 107 20.65 -9.23 5.05
CA ASP A 107 20.59 -10.35 4.13
C ASP A 107 20.60 -9.85 2.68
N GLN A 108 21.74 -10.03 2.00
CA GLN A 108 21.93 -9.57 0.63
C GLN A 108 21.35 -10.54 -0.41
N THR A 109 20.71 -11.63 0.01
CA THR A 109 19.93 -12.51 -0.88
C THR A 109 18.76 -11.78 -1.55
N HIS A 110 18.41 -10.57 -1.08
CA HIS A 110 17.25 -9.81 -1.56
C HIS A 110 17.56 -8.38 -2.00
N SER A 111 18.79 -8.09 -2.45
CA SER A 111 19.07 -6.83 -3.13
C SER A 111 18.67 -6.89 -4.62
N LEU A 112 18.04 -5.81 -5.10
CA LEU A 112 17.58 -5.64 -6.49
C LEU A 112 18.68 -5.97 -7.52
N PRO A 113 19.94 -5.51 -7.38
CA PRO A 113 21.02 -5.91 -8.28
C PRO A 113 21.35 -7.40 -8.22
N SER A 114 21.36 -8.02 -7.04
CA SER A 114 21.74 -9.44 -6.86
C SER A 114 20.79 -10.40 -7.59
N ARG A 115 19.49 -10.09 -7.62
CA ARG A 115 18.45 -10.92 -8.24
C ARG A 115 18.46 -10.90 -9.78
N PHE A 116 19.15 -9.95 -10.41
CA PHE A 116 19.20 -9.80 -11.87
C PHE A 116 20.48 -10.38 -12.53
N THR A 117 21.52 -10.70 -11.75
CA THR A 117 22.85 -11.08 -12.30
C THR A 117 23.23 -12.55 -12.15
N GLU A 118 22.51 -13.37 -11.39
CA GLU A 118 22.84 -14.81 -11.27
C GLU A 118 22.16 -15.64 -12.38
N PRO A 119 22.94 -16.26 -13.30
CA PRO A 119 22.37 -17.20 -14.25
C PRO A 119 21.95 -18.48 -13.51
N VAL A 120 20.67 -18.85 -13.65
CA VAL A 120 20.14 -20.13 -13.15
C VAL A 120 20.99 -21.28 -13.69
N PRO A 121 21.63 -22.11 -12.83
CA PRO A 121 22.40 -23.25 -13.29
C PRO A 121 21.46 -24.25 -13.98
N VAL A 122 21.79 -24.60 -15.23
CA VAL A 122 21.06 -25.61 -16.00
C VAL A 122 21.16 -26.94 -15.25
N PRO A 123 20.04 -27.55 -14.79
CA PRO A 123 20.09 -28.83 -14.11
C PRO A 123 20.58 -29.91 -15.09
N GLU A 124 21.55 -30.71 -14.64
CA GLU A 124 22.03 -31.86 -15.40
C GLU A 124 20.87 -32.85 -15.65
N PRO A 125 20.76 -33.42 -16.87
CA PRO A 125 19.69 -34.35 -17.19
C PRO A 125 19.80 -35.62 -16.34
N ALA A 126 18.74 -35.90 -15.58
CA ALA A 126 18.63 -37.09 -14.74
C ALA A 126 18.79 -38.39 -15.56
N PRO A 127 19.42 -39.44 -15.00
CA PRO A 127 19.62 -40.70 -15.69
C PRO A 127 18.29 -41.42 -15.94
N VAL A 128 18.11 -41.89 -17.17
CA VAL A 128 16.93 -42.61 -17.64
C VAL A 128 16.77 -43.94 -16.89
N THR A 129 15.85 -44.01 -15.93
CA THR A 129 15.45 -45.26 -15.27
C THR A 129 14.36 -45.95 -16.08
N ARG A 130 14.59 -47.25 -16.30
CA ARG A 130 13.79 -48.12 -17.17
C ARG A 130 12.37 -48.29 -16.65
N ARG A 131 11.38 -48.13 -17.56
CA ARG A 131 9.96 -48.46 -17.35
C ARG A 131 9.80 -49.86 -16.76
N ARG A 132 9.17 -49.95 -15.58
CA ARG A 132 8.64 -51.20 -15.03
C ARG A 132 7.20 -51.37 -15.52
N ALA A 133 6.90 -52.58 -15.99
CA ALA A 133 5.68 -52.96 -16.68
C ALA A 133 4.40 -52.73 -15.87
N GLU A 134 3.35 -52.29 -16.57
CA GLU A 134 1.96 -52.20 -16.12
C GLU A 134 1.44 -53.55 -15.61
N VAL A 135 0.83 -53.53 -14.44
CA VAL A 135 -0.01 -54.64 -13.94
C VAL A 135 -1.45 -54.16 -13.97
N ILE A 136 -2.22 -54.73 -14.90
CA ILE A 136 -3.67 -54.57 -15.04
C ILE A 136 -4.35 -55.54 -14.05
N ALA A 137 -5.26 -55.05 -13.21
CA ALA A 137 -6.27 -55.87 -12.52
C ALA A 137 -7.40 -54.96 -11.96
N PRO A 138 -8.61 -55.47 -11.67
CA PRO A 138 -9.83 -55.02 -12.35
C PRO A 138 -10.84 -54.29 -11.46
N THR A 139 -11.78 -53.62 -12.14
CA THR A 139 -12.98 -52.93 -11.65
C THR A 139 -13.91 -53.83 -10.81
N PRO A 140 -14.47 -53.29 -9.71
CA PRO A 140 -15.77 -53.72 -9.21
C PRO A 140 -16.83 -52.60 -9.25
N GLU A 141 -18.05 -53.04 -9.59
CA GLU A 141 -19.31 -52.30 -9.71
C GLU A 141 -19.91 -51.85 -8.35
N PRO A 142 -20.88 -50.91 -8.35
CA PRO A 142 -21.26 -50.15 -7.16
C PRO A 142 -22.37 -50.82 -6.34
N THR A 143 -22.30 -50.67 -5.01
CA THR A 143 -23.40 -50.94 -4.08
C THR A 143 -24.07 -49.64 -3.61
N PRO A 144 -25.41 -49.62 -3.45
CA PRO A 144 -26.17 -48.41 -3.16
C PRO A 144 -26.12 -48.05 -1.67
N VAL A 145 -25.90 -46.77 -1.37
CA VAL A 145 -26.00 -46.24 0.00
C VAL A 145 -27.32 -45.47 0.14
N THR A 146 -28.08 -45.92 1.12
CA THR A 146 -29.37 -45.43 1.59
C THR A 146 -29.22 -44.07 2.27
N VAL A 147 -30.09 -43.12 1.93
CA VAL A 147 -30.19 -41.79 2.56
C VAL A 147 -31.05 -41.91 3.83
N PRO A 148 -30.58 -41.48 5.01
CA PRO A 148 -31.46 -41.10 6.10
C PRO A 148 -31.75 -39.59 6.04
N GLU A 149 -33.03 -39.33 5.94
CA GLU A 149 -33.75 -38.06 6.10
C GLU A 149 -33.44 -37.43 7.47
N ILE A 150 -32.99 -36.16 7.47
CA ILE A 150 -32.80 -35.36 8.68
C ILE A 150 -33.92 -34.30 8.70
N GLU A 151 -34.81 -34.43 9.67
CA GLU A 151 -35.81 -33.41 10.02
C GLU A 151 -35.13 -32.18 10.64
N PRO A 152 -35.54 -30.95 10.29
CA PRO A 152 -34.97 -29.74 10.86
C PRO A 152 -35.57 -29.44 12.25
N GLU A 153 -34.73 -29.49 13.29
CA GLU A 153 -35.06 -29.00 14.62
C GLU A 153 -35.03 -27.46 14.63
N VAL A 154 -36.21 -26.87 14.73
CA VAL A 154 -36.44 -25.43 14.84
C VAL A 154 -36.20 -24.99 16.28
N VAL A 155 -35.05 -24.36 16.55
CA VAL A 155 -34.82 -23.67 17.82
C VAL A 155 -35.45 -22.28 17.73
N ALA A 156 -36.59 -22.11 18.40
CA ALA A 156 -37.24 -20.83 18.60
C ALA A 156 -36.53 -20.06 19.72
N GLU A 157 -35.87 -18.95 19.40
CA GLU A 157 -35.43 -17.95 20.38
C GLU A 157 -36.65 -17.23 20.95
N GLN A 158 -36.88 -17.39 22.26
CA GLN A 158 -37.85 -16.58 23.00
C GLN A 158 -37.19 -15.24 23.36
N PRO A 159 -37.86 -14.10 23.15
CA PRO A 159 -37.37 -12.80 23.58
C PRO A 159 -37.59 -12.64 25.08
N VAL A 160 -36.51 -12.38 25.82
CA VAL A 160 -36.56 -11.98 27.23
C VAL A 160 -36.96 -10.51 27.29
N GLU A 161 -38.20 -10.27 27.72
CA GLU A 161 -38.77 -8.96 28.02
C GLU A 161 -38.17 -8.43 29.33
N VAL A 162 -37.24 -7.48 29.25
CA VAL A 162 -36.71 -6.76 30.42
C VAL A 162 -37.56 -5.50 30.63
N ALA A 163 -38.37 -5.53 31.68
CA ALA A 163 -39.12 -4.36 32.15
C ALA A 163 -38.15 -3.28 32.68
N PRO A 164 -38.40 -1.99 32.43
CA PRO A 164 -37.52 -0.91 32.86
C PRO A 164 -37.67 -0.64 34.37
N GLU A 165 -36.57 -0.77 35.11
CA GLU A 165 -36.45 -0.21 36.46
C GLU A 165 -36.39 1.33 36.41
N PRO A 166 -37.02 2.04 37.35
CA PRO A 166 -37.07 3.50 37.35
C PRO A 166 -35.69 4.09 37.68
N VAL A 167 -35.16 4.89 36.75
CA VAL A 167 -33.94 5.69 36.94
C VAL A 167 -34.20 6.75 38.03
N GLU A 168 -33.52 6.61 39.16
CA GLU A 168 -33.42 7.67 40.17
C GLU A 168 -32.82 8.92 39.53
N VAL A 169 -33.52 10.04 39.70
CA VAL A 169 -33.04 11.38 39.32
C VAL A 169 -31.88 11.74 40.24
N VAL A 170 -30.66 11.52 39.76
CA VAL A 170 -29.45 12.04 40.39
C VAL A 170 -29.40 13.55 40.11
N THR A 171 -29.82 14.34 41.10
CA THR A 171 -29.52 15.76 41.19
C THR A 171 -28.00 15.96 41.08
N PRO A 172 -27.49 16.78 40.14
CA PRO A 172 -26.07 17.08 40.11
C PRO A 172 -25.71 17.93 41.33
N GLU A 173 -24.85 17.37 42.18
CA GLU A 173 -24.16 18.14 43.21
C GLU A 173 -23.25 19.20 42.55
N PRO A 174 -23.13 20.40 43.14
CA PRO A 174 -22.26 21.42 42.62
C PRO A 174 -20.81 20.96 42.77
N VAL A 175 -20.13 20.79 41.63
CA VAL A 175 -18.68 20.54 41.60
C VAL A 175 -17.99 21.76 42.22
N VAL A 176 -17.43 21.55 43.40
CA VAL A 176 -16.59 22.51 44.12
C VAL A 176 -15.31 22.73 43.31
N ALA A 177 -14.90 24.00 43.21
CA ALA A 177 -13.77 24.46 42.43
C ALA A 177 -12.42 23.83 42.83
N GLU A 178 -11.67 23.49 41.79
CA GLU A 178 -10.23 23.74 41.61
C GLU A 178 -9.25 23.13 42.64
N GLU A 179 -8.88 21.87 42.41
CA GLU A 179 -7.44 21.57 42.40
C GLU A 179 -6.89 22.15 41.10
N ALA A 180 -6.10 23.22 41.22
CA ALA A 180 -5.35 23.74 40.09
C ALA A 180 -4.36 22.66 39.64
N LEU A 181 -4.73 21.91 38.61
CA LEU A 181 -3.79 21.08 37.84
C LEU A 181 -2.66 22.00 37.38
N ASP A 182 -1.43 21.69 37.79
CA ASP A 182 -0.26 22.40 37.30
C ASP A 182 -0.07 22.04 35.81
N LEU A 183 -0.61 22.91 34.94
CA LEU A 183 -0.57 22.75 33.48
C LEU A 183 0.86 22.75 32.92
N THR A 184 1.88 23.04 33.75
CA THR A 184 3.28 22.98 33.32
C THR A 184 3.86 21.56 33.30
N GLU A 185 3.22 20.60 33.97
CA GLU A 185 3.65 19.19 34.03
C GLU A 185 2.95 18.28 33.00
N VAL A 186 1.91 18.79 32.32
CA VAL A 186 1.14 18.05 31.32
C VAL A 186 1.66 18.37 29.93
N GLU A 187 1.86 17.34 29.09
CA GLU A 187 2.26 17.56 27.71
C GLU A 187 1.24 18.46 26.97
N PRO A 188 1.70 19.48 26.21
CA PRO A 188 0.81 20.39 25.49
C PRO A 188 -0.21 19.69 24.58
N ALA A 189 0.17 18.53 24.02
CA ALA A 189 -0.71 17.70 23.21
C ALA A 189 -1.89 17.15 24.03
N ALA A 190 -1.64 16.65 25.24
CA ALA A 190 -2.69 16.12 26.11
C ALA A 190 -3.67 17.21 26.55
N ILE A 191 -3.19 18.45 26.77
CA ILE A 191 -4.06 19.60 27.04
C ILE A 191 -4.92 19.95 25.82
N ALA A 192 -4.32 19.97 24.63
CA ALA A 192 -5.04 20.25 23.39
C ALA A 192 -6.12 19.20 23.12
N ASP A 193 -5.81 17.92 23.32
CA ASP A 193 -6.76 16.81 23.16
C ASP A 193 -7.90 16.89 24.17
N ALA A 194 -7.61 17.19 25.44
CA ALA A 194 -8.63 17.35 26.47
C ALA A 194 -9.55 18.55 26.18
N LEU A 195 -8.99 19.68 25.75
CA LEU A 195 -9.77 20.85 25.36
C LEU A 195 -10.64 20.57 24.13
N ALA A 196 -10.06 19.95 23.10
CA ALA A 196 -10.77 19.55 21.89
C ALA A 196 -11.92 18.59 22.23
N ALA A 197 -11.71 17.63 23.12
CA ALA A 197 -12.73 16.69 23.55
C ALA A 197 -13.90 17.39 24.26
N GLN A 198 -13.64 18.41 25.09
CA GLN A 198 -14.70 19.19 25.74
C GLN A 198 -15.44 20.10 24.76
N LEU A 199 -14.71 20.87 23.95
CA LEU A 199 -15.29 21.86 23.04
C LEU A 199 -16.08 21.22 21.90
N ARG A 200 -15.73 20.00 21.47
CA ARG A 200 -16.39 19.31 20.35
C ARG A 200 -17.89 19.08 20.57
N PHE A 201 -18.34 18.99 21.82
CA PHE A 201 -19.75 18.79 22.17
C PHE A 201 -20.47 20.08 22.59
N ASP A 202 -19.77 21.20 22.67
CA ASP A 202 -20.35 22.49 23.07
C ASP A 202 -21.13 23.09 21.88
N PRO A 203 -22.46 23.31 21.99
CA PRO A 203 -23.26 23.88 20.91
C PRO A 203 -22.92 25.34 20.58
N THR A 204 -22.20 26.04 21.46
CA THR A 204 -21.74 27.43 21.24
C THR A 204 -20.46 27.51 20.42
N VAL A 205 -19.81 26.37 20.16
CA VAL A 205 -18.56 26.28 19.43
C VAL A 205 -18.78 25.50 18.13
N ALA A 206 -18.50 26.15 17.02
CA ALA A 206 -18.34 25.51 15.73
C ALA A 206 -16.96 24.85 15.66
N ASN A 207 -16.91 23.62 15.15
CA ASN A 207 -15.65 22.91 14.91
C ASN A 207 -15.65 22.28 13.51
N PHE A 208 -14.52 22.36 12.82
CA PHE A 208 -14.29 21.69 11.55
C PHE A 208 -12.83 21.23 11.47
N GLY A 209 -12.60 19.93 11.66
CA GLY A 209 -11.25 19.40 11.92
C GLY A 209 -10.64 20.07 13.14
N ASP A 210 -9.46 20.66 12.96
CA ASP A 210 -8.72 21.40 13.99
C ASP A 210 -9.07 22.90 14.06
N LEU A 211 -10.05 23.36 13.27
CA LEU A 211 -10.48 24.76 13.27
C LEU A 211 -11.71 24.96 14.15
N TRP A 212 -11.64 25.97 15.01
CA TRP A 212 -12.65 26.28 16.03
C TRP A 212 -13.12 27.73 15.93
N MET A 213 -14.41 27.97 16.13
CA MET A 213 -15.00 29.31 16.12
C MET A 213 -16.25 29.37 17.01
N VAL A 214 -16.61 30.55 17.50
CA VAL A 214 -17.91 30.74 18.17
C VAL A 214 -19.04 30.63 17.14
N GLU A 215 -20.02 29.76 17.38
CA GLU A 215 -21.12 29.43 16.45
C GLU A 215 -21.91 30.68 16.00
N ASP A 216 -22.12 31.63 16.91
CA ASP A 216 -22.82 32.90 16.63
C ASP A 216 -22.10 33.79 15.61
N LYS A 217 -20.79 33.58 15.42
CA LYS A 217 -19.98 34.31 14.45
C LYS A 217 -19.91 33.64 13.10
N VAL A 218 -20.41 32.40 12.96
CA VAL A 218 -20.34 31.63 11.72
C VAL A 218 -21.54 31.98 10.82
N PRO A 219 -21.31 32.60 9.65
CA PRO A 219 -22.36 32.85 8.66
C PRO A 219 -23.22 31.60 8.37
N ARG A 220 -24.52 31.82 8.16
CA ARG A 220 -25.46 30.77 7.76
C ARG A 220 -25.54 30.70 6.24
N LEU A 221 -25.60 29.49 5.71
CA LEU A 221 -25.92 29.26 4.30
C LEU A 221 -27.42 29.18 4.12
N SER A 222 -27.94 29.92 3.15
CA SER A 222 -29.32 29.81 2.70
C SER A 222 -29.53 28.51 1.91
N ARG A 223 -30.77 28.03 1.85
CA ARG A 223 -31.13 26.87 1.02
C ARG A 223 -30.80 27.07 -0.46
N GLY A 224 -30.86 28.31 -0.95
CA GLY A 224 -30.48 28.65 -2.32
C GLY A 224 -28.99 28.49 -2.57
N GLU A 225 -28.15 28.86 -1.59
CA GLU A 225 -26.70 28.65 -1.67
C GLU A 225 -26.33 27.17 -1.66
N LEU A 226 -26.91 26.37 -0.75
CA LEU A 226 -26.72 24.92 -0.73
C LEU A 226 -27.08 24.29 -2.08
N ARG A 227 -28.24 24.67 -2.64
CA ARG A 227 -28.66 24.21 -3.96
C ARG A 227 -27.66 24.57 -5.06
N ARG A 228 -27.16 25.81 -5.09
CA ARG A 228 -26.16 26.25 -6.07
C ARG A 228 -24.84 25.49 -5.94
N ILE A 229 -24.37 25.25 -4.71
CA ILE A 229 -23.16 24.46 -4.45
C ILE A 229 -23.33 23.05 -5.03
N ARG A 230 -24.46 22.41 -4.74
CA ARG A 230 -24.76 21.08 -5.25
C ARG A 230 -24.85 21.03 -6.78
N GLU A 231 -25.58 21.97 -7.39
CA GLU A 231 -25.69 22.07 -8.86
C GLU A 231 -24.30 22.27 -9.49
N TYR A 232 -23.44 23.09 -8.87
CA TYR A 232 -22.08 23.34 -9.35
C TYR A 232 -21.17 22.11 -9.24
N LEU A 233 -21.23 21.37 -8.12
CA LEU A 233 -20.52 20.09 -7.98
C LEU A 233 -20.94 19.10 -9.08
N LEU A 234 -22.25 18.96 -9.31
CA LEU A 234 -22.78 18.07 -10.35
C LEU A 234 -22.40 18.52 -11.76
N GLU A 235 -22.40 19.83 -12.03
CA GLU A 235 -21.98 20.40 -13.32
C GLU A 235 -20.51 20.13 -13.60
N ARG A 236 -19.64 20.23 -12.59
CA ARG A 236 -18.21 19.92 -12.71
C ARG A 236 -17.92 18.42 -12.78
N GLY A 237 -18.80 17.59 -12.23
CA GLY A 237 -18.70 16.13 -12.30
C GLY A 237 -17.55 15.54 -11.47
N GLN A 238 -16.98 16.31 -10.53
CA GLN A 238 -15.90 15.88 -9.65
C GLN A 238 -15.96 16.59 -8.29
N PRO A 239 -15.33 16.06 -7.23
CA PRO A 239 -15.17 16.77 -5.97
C PRO A 239 -14.43 18.10 -6.17
N LEU A 240 -14.84 19.14 -5.45
CA LEU A 240 -14.26 20.48 -5.57
C LEU A 240 -13.73 20.99 -4.25
N THR A 241 -12.66 21.78 -4.32
CA THR A 241 -12.07 22.45 -3.16
C THR A 241 -12.99 23.52 -2.61
N ASP A 242 -12.95 23.74 -1.29
CA ASP A 242 -13.62 24.85 -0.63
C ASP A 242 -13.26 26.22 -1.26
N ASP A 243 -12.02 26.43 -1.69
CA ASP A 243 -11.59 27.65 -2.39
C ASP A 243 -12.41 27.94 -3.66
N LEU A 244 -12.61 26.94 -4.52
CA LEU A 244 -13.41 27.05 -5.74
C LEU A 244 -14.88 27.31 -5.42
N LEU A 245 -15.43 26.64 -4.40
CA LEU A 245 -16.82 26.83 -4.00
C LEU A 245 -17.06 28.25 -3.45
N VAL A 246 -16.13 28.79 -2.65
CA VAL A 246 -16.22 30.16 -2.14
C VAL A 246 -16.10 31.19 -3.27
N GLN A 247 -15.17 31.00 -4.21
CA GLN A 247 -14.95 31.96 -5.28
C GLN A 247 -16.04 31.92 -6.34
N ASP A 248 -16.37 30.73 -6.86
CA ASP A 248 -17.24 30.59 -8.03
C ASP A 248 -18.72 30.61 -7.65
N VAL A 249 -19.09 30.04 -6.49
CA VAL A 249 -20.49 29.95 -6.07
C VAL A 249 -20.89 31.11 -5.15
N MET A 250 -20.02 31.49 -4.21
CA MET A 250 -20.31 32.59 -3.27
C MET A 250 -19.79 33.94 -3.75
N GLY A 251 -18.93 33.99 -4.77
CA GLY A 251 -18.42 35.23 -5.35
C GLY A 251 -17.43 35.97 -4.44
N VAL A 252 -16.87 35.32 -3.42
CA VAL A 252 -15.94 35.94 -2.47
C VAL A 252 -14.51 35.69 -2.94
N ARG A 253 -13.78 36.77 -3.21
CA ARG A 253 -12.38 36.72 -3.66
C ARG A 253 -11.45 36.39 -2.51
N GLN A 254 -10.35 35.69 -2.80
CA GLN A 254 -9.27 35.39 -1.82
C GLN A 254 -8.71 36.63 -1.14
N SER A 255 -8.69 37.78 -1.82
CA SER A 255 -8.19 39.05 -1.27
C SER A 255 -9.18 39.75 -0.33
N SER A 256 -10.36 39.18 -0.09
CA SER A 256 -11.38 39.79 0.76
C SER A 256 -11.16 39.44 2.23
N ASP A 257 -11.34 40.42 3.12
CA ASP A 257 -11.23 40.20 4.57
C ASP A 257 -12.22 39.15 5.10
N SER A 258 -13.34 38.94 4.41
CA SER A 258 -14.32 37.91 4.79
C SER A 258 -14.00 36.53 4.22
N TYR A 259 -12.97 36.36 3.40
CA TYR A 259 -12.70 35.11 2.68
C TYR A 259 -12.53 33.92 3.62
N GLU A 260 -11.61 34.01 4.58
CA GLU A 260 -11.34 32.92 5.52
C GLU A 260 -12.56 32.61 6.42
N LEU A 261 -13.31 33.63 6.80
CA LEU A 261 -14.56 33.46 7.55
C LEU A 261 -15.62 32.71 6.71
N THR A 262 -15.78 33.09 5.44
CA THR A 262 -16.72 32.44 4.51
C THR A 262 -16.28 31.01 4.22
N ARG A 263 -14.98 30.76 4.02
CA ARG A 263 -14.42 29.44 3.79
C ARG A 263 -14.59 28.52 5.00
N TYR A 264 -14.36 29.02 6.20
CA TYR A 264 -14.67 28.28 7.43
C TYR A 264 -16.17 27.97 7.52
N ALA A 265 -17.03 28.97 7.30
CA ALA A 265 -18.48 28.82 7.36
C ALA A 265 -19.00 27.82 6.34
N LEU A 266 -18.49 27.83 5.10
CA LEU A 266 -18.80 26.85 4.08
C LEU A 266 -18.53 25.43 4.61
N ASN A 267 -17.29 25.17 5.03
CA ASN A 267 -16.86 23.86 5.49
C ASN A 267 -17.69 23.35 6.68
N TYR A 268 -17.88 24.19 7.71
CA TYR A 268 -18.68 23.84 8.87
C TYR A 268 -20.16 23.62 8.54
N ARG A 269 -20.75 24.43 7.66
CA ARG A 269 -22.18 24.32 7.34
C ARG A 269 -22.44 23.09 6.45
N LEU A 270 -21.55 22.79 5.50
CA LEU A 270 -21.65 21.58 4.68
C LEU A 270 -21.46 20.31 5.50
N SER A 271 -20.56 20.29 6.50
CA SER A 271 -20.35 19.09 7.34
C SER A 271 -21.60 18.70 8.13
N ARG A 272 -22.48 19.66 8.44
CA ARG A 272 -23.76 19.37 9.13
C ARG A 272 -24.83 18.82 8.19
N GLU A 273 -24.70 19.02 6.88
CA GLU A 273 -25.64 18.59 5.85
C GLU A 273 -25.24 17.25 5.20
N HIS A 274 -24.89 16.26 6.02
CA HIS A 274 -24.40 14.91 5.65
C HIS A 274 -25.31 14.11 4.70
N ARG A 275 -26.56 14.54 4.50
CA ARG A 275 -27.49 13.92 3.53
C ARG A 275 -27.23 14.34 2.10
N GLU A 276 -26.69 15.54 1.89
CA GLU A 276 -26.48 16.11 0.56
C GLU A 276 -25.01 16.27 0.23
N PHE A 277 -24.16 16.54 1.22
CA PHE A 277 -22.74 16.78 1.05
C PHE A 277 -21.92 15.81 1.87
N GLU A 278 -20.80 15.39 1.29
CA GLU A 278 -19.82 14.53 1.95
C GLU A 278 -18.46 15.21 1.89
N TYR A 279 -17.80 15.31 3.05
CA TYR A 279 -16.43 15.78 3.11
C TYR A 279 -15.50 14.63 2.70
N VAL A 280 -14.74 14.86 1.65
CA VAL A 280 -13.79 13.89 1.09
C VAL A 280 -12.39 14.48 0.97
N GLY A 281 -12.08 15.50 1.76
CA GLY A 281 -10.81 16.22 1.71
C GLY A 281 -9.76 15.74 2.70
N THR A 282 -8.59 16.35 2.61
CA THR A 282 -7.49 16.29 3.58
C THR A 282 -7.29 17.67 4.22
N PRO A 283 -6.49 17.80 5.30
CA PRO A 283 -6.27 19.10 5.95
C PRO A 283 -5.81 20.21 5.00
N ASP A 284 -4.92 19.87 4.06
CA ASP A 284 -4.33 20.80 3.07
C ASP A 284 -5.12 20.84 1.75
N HIS A 285 -6.13 19.99 1.59
CA HIS A 285 -6.91 19.88 0.37
C HIS A 285 -8.37 19.52 0.67
N ARG A 286 -9.15 20.53 1.05
CA ARG A 286 -10.54 20.37 1.53
C ARG A 286 -11.51 20.20 0.37
N LEU A 287 -11.74 18.95 0.00
CA LEU A 287 -12.67 18.57 -1.07
C LEU A 287 -14.07 18.25 -0.53
N TRP A 288 -15.07 18.72 -1.26
CA TRP A 288 -16.48 18.42 -1.04
C TRP A 288 -17.05 17.63 -2.21
N SER A 289 -17.83 16.61 -1.87
CA SER A 289 -18.57 15.75 -2.79
C SER A 289 -20.07 15.88 -2.55
N THR A 290 -20.88 15.39 -3.49
CA THR A 290 -22.34 15.31 -3.37
C THR A 290 -22.88 14.05 -4.04
N ASN A 291 -24.08 13.64 -3.63
CA ASN A 291 -24.77 12.50 -4.24
C ASN A 291 -25.04 12.75 -5.74
N GLY A 292 -24.66 11.77 -6.56
CA GLY A 292 -24.85 11.80 -8.02
C GLY A 292 -23.58 12.10 -8.81
N LEU A 293 -22.44 12.33 -8.15
CA LEU A 293 -21.14 12.38 -8.81
C LEU A 293 -20.73 10.99 -9.36
N PRO A 294 -19.92 10.95 -10.43
CA PRO A 294 -19.27 9.72 -10.88
C PRO A 294 -18.48 9.06 -9.74
N VAL A 295 -18.56 7.73 -9.66
CA VAL A 295 -17.80 6.96 -8.66
C VAL A 295 -16.32 7.03 -9.02
N ILE A 296 -15.49 7.36 -8.03
CA ILE A 296 -14.03 7.25 -8.14
C ILE A 296 -13.64 5.82 -7.75
N GLY A 297 -12.91 5.12 -8.61
CA GLY A 297 -12.57 3.71 -8.41
C GLY A 297 -13.34 2.75 -9.30
N THR A 298 -13.19 1.46 -9.03
CA THR A 298 -13.73 0.41 -9.89
C THR A 298 -15.21 0.17 -9.66
N THR A 299 -15.93 -0.14 -10.75
CA THR A 299 -17.31 -0.63 -10.71
C THR A 299 -17.40 -2.15 -10.77
N LYS A 300 -16.26 -2.86 -10.89
CA LYS A 300 -16.21 -4.32 -11.05
C LYS A 300 -16.59 -5.08 -9.78
N ARG A 301 -16.40 -4.45 -8.62
CA ARG A 301 -16.68 -5.03 -7.30
C ARG A 301 -17.17 -3.94 -6.35
N LYS A 302 -18.08 -4.25 -5.43
CA LYS A 302 -18.62 -3.22 -4.53
C LYS A 302 -17.58 -2.80 -3.51
N ALA A 303 -17.61 -1.52 -3.15
CA ALA A 303 -16.71 -0.96 -2.15
C ALA A 303 -16.72 -1.71 -0.80
N SER A 304 -17.90 -2.20 -0.38
CA SER A 304 -18.04 -2.99 0.85
C SER A 304 -17.39 -4.37 0.77
N GLU A 305 -17.38 -4.98 -0.42
CA GLU A 305 -16.80 -6.30 -0.66
C GLU A 305 -15.27 -6.19 -0.67
N ILE A 306 -14.72 -5.19 -1.37
CA ILE A 306 -13.27 -4.91 -1.37
C ILE A 306 -12.74 -4.70 0.06
N GLY A 307 -13.47 -3.91 0.88
CA GLY A 307 -13.10 -3.72 2.28
C GLY A 307 -13.19 -5.01 3.12
N THR A 308 -14.12 -5.92 2.80
CA THR A 308 -14.17 -7.24 3.44
C THR A 308 -13.00 -8.12 3.00
N ASP A 309 -12.58 -8.05 1.74
CA ASP A 309 -11.44 -8.82 1.25
C ASP A 309 -10.13 -8.40 1.94
N TYR A 310 -9.92 -7.08 2.12
CA TYR A 310 -8.80 -6.50 2.86
C TYR A 310 -8.95 -6.55 4.39
N ARG A 311 -9.99 -7.20 4.94
CA ARG A 311 -10.20 -7.29 6.40
C ARG A 311 -8.97 -7.83 7.14
N TYR A 312 -8.23 -8.75 6.52
CA TYR A 312 -7.03 -9.34 7.14
C TYR A 312 -6.02 -8.27 7.56
N LEU A 313 -5.94 -7.12 6.88
CA LEU A 313 -5.04 -6.03 7.27
C LEU A 313 -5.27 -5.54 8.70
N LEU A 314 -6.48 -5.70 9.26
CA LEU A 314 -6.76 -5.34 10.66
C LEU A 314 -6.07 -6.28 11.65
N ASP A 315 -5.87 -7.53 11.27
CA ASP A 315 -5.24 -8.57 12.10
C ASP A 315 -3.71 -8.49 12.03
N TYR A 316 -3.18 -7.94 10.92
CA TYR A 316 -1.75 -7.81 10.61
C TYR A 316 -1.22 -6.36 10.67
N GLN A 317 -1.90 -5.46 11.39
CA GLN A 317 -1.39 -4.11 11.63
C GLN A 317 -0.28 -4.16 12.70
N PRO A 318 0.99 -3.85 12.36
CA PRO A 318 2.03 -3.63 13.36
C PRO A 318 1.75 -2.31 14.11
N GLU A 319 2.48 -2.08 15.21
CA GLU A 319 2.48 -0.79 15.91
C GLU A 319 2.69 0.35 14.90
N ALA A 320 1.94 1.45 15.08
CA ALA A 320 1.85 2.54 14.12
C ALA A 320 3.25 2.99 13.66
N LEU A 321 3.59 2.69 12.40
CA LEU A 321 4.81 3.20 11.78
C LEU A 321 4.74 4.73 11.81
N ASP A 322 5.83 5.36 12.27
CA ASP A 322 5.95 6.80 12.23
C ASP A 322 5.68 7.28 10.80
N ARG A 323 4.86 8.32 10.63
CA ARG A 323 4.50 8.94 9.34
C ARG A 323 5.70 9.59 8.62
N SER A 324 6.91 9.28 9.07
CA SER A 324 8.19 9.74 8.58
C SER A 324 8.53 9.24 7.19
N GLU A 325 7.93 8.13 6.73
CA GLU A 325 8.17 7.58 5.40
C GLU A 325 7.43 8.40 4.32
N PRO A 326 8.16 9.10 3.44
CA PRO A 326 7.53 9.87 2.37
C PRO A 326 7.31 9.02 1.11
N VAL A 327 7.81 7.78 1.05
CA VAL A 327 7.85 6.95 -0.16
C VAL A 327 7.56 5.50 0.21
N VAL A 328 6.72 4.84 -0.59
CA VAL A 328 6.39 3.41 -0.46
C VAL A 328 6.58 2.73 -1.82
N ASP A 329 7.33 1.64 -1.83
CA ASP A 329 7.46 0.74 -2.99
C ASP A 329 6.50 -0.44 -2.84
N HIS A 330 5.79 -0.80 -3.90
CA HIS A 330 4.79 -1.86 -3.88
C HIS A 330 4.75 -2.64 -5.18
N VAL A 331 4.60 -3.97 -5.07
CA VAL A 331 4.47 -4.85 -6.24
C VAL A 331 3.01 -5.22 -6.42
N LEU A 332 2.46 -4.86 -7.58
CA LEU A 332 1.05 -5.06 -7.87
C LEU A 332 0.70 -6.55 -7.91
N THR A 333 -0.31 -6.95 -7.15
CA THR A 333 -0.93 -8.27 -7.33
C THR A 333 -1.89 -8.26 -8.52
N PHE A 334 -2.32 -9.45 -8.96
CA PHE A 334 -3.35 -9.53 -10.01
C PHE A 334 -4.67 -8.89 -9.57
N TYR A 335 -5.09 -9.12 -8.32
CA TYR A 335 -6.30 -8.53 -7.75
C TYR A 335 -6.25 -7.00 -7.78
N GLU A 336 -5.13 -6.42 -7.32
CA GLU A 336 -4.90 -4.97 -7.31
C GLU A 336 -4.91 -4.36 -8.71
N TYR A 337 -4.20 -4.99 -9.66
CA TYR A 337 -4.19 -4.58 -11.06
C TYR A 337 -5.60 -4.63 -11.67
N GLN A 338 -6.31 -5.74 -11.51
CA GLN A 338 -7.60 -5.98 -12.17
C GLN A 338 -8.70 -5.01 -11.67
N LEU A 339 -8.64 -4.66 -10.38
CA LEU A 339 -9.60 -3.78 -9.72
C LEU A 339 -9.10 -2.33 -9.58
N GLY A 340 -7.86 -2.01 -9.92
CA GLY A 340 -7.31 -0.67 -9.75
C GLY A 340 -7.32 -0.21 -8.30
N VAL A 341 -6.97 -1.11 -7.37
CA VAL A 341 -6.97 -0.85 -5.92
C VAL A 341 -5.61 -1.16 -5.31
N LEU A 342 -5.30 -0.51 -4.19
CA LEU A 342 -4.13 -0.79 -3.35
C LEU A 342 -4.57 -1.00 -1.90
N PRO A 343 -3.95 -1.93 -1.16
CA PRO A 343 -4.22 -2.13 0.26
C PRO A 343 -3.82 -0.89 1.06
N LEU A 344 -4.56 -0.56 2.11
CA LEU A 344 -4.04 0.34 3.14
C LEU A 344 -3.21 -0.49 4.14
N SER A 345 -2.10 -1.04 3.63
CA SER A 345 -1.09 -1.73 4.43
C SER A 345 -0.43 -0.76 5.41
N PRO A 346 0.36 -1.24 6.39
CA PRO A 346 1.03 -0.37 7.35
C PRO A 346 1.89 0.72 6.70
N GLU A 347 2.60 0.38 5.62
CA GLU A 347 3.44 1.30 4.84
C GLU A 347 2.57 2.36 4.16
N PHE A 348 1.47 1.95 3.52
CA PHE A 348 0.52 2.89 2.92
C PHE A 348 -0.21 3.74 3.96
N ALA A 349 -0.50 3.21 5.14
CA ALA A 349 -1.11 3.96 6.23
C ALA A 349 -0.18 5.05 6.77
N ALA A 350 1.14 4.81 6.79
CA ALA A 350 2.14 5.82 7.12
C ALA A 350 2.23 6.93 6.06
N LEU A 351 2.04 6.57 4.79
CA LEU A 351 2.06 7.50 3.64
C LEU A 351 0.82 8.40 3.56
N PHE A 352 -0.37 7.83 3.76
CA PHE A 352 -1.66 8.49 3.50
C PHE A 352 -2.19 9.32 4.69
N PRO A 353 -3.11 10.28 4.44
CA PRO A 353 -3.73 11.07 5.50
C PRO A 353 -4.61 10.21 6.39
N ALA A 354 -4.61 10.49 7.70
CA ALA A 354 -5.64 10.00 8.62
C ALA A 354 -6.97 10.76 8.39
N PRO A 355 -8.12 10.20 8.81
CA PRO A 355 -9.39 10.91 8.76
C PRO A 355 -9.31 12.25 9.50
N MET A 356 -9.76 13.33 8.87
CA MET A 356 -9.80 14.67 9.48
C MET A 356 -11.05 14.87 10.34
N LEU A 357 -12.18 14.27 9.93
CA LEU A 357 -13.43 14.30 10.70
C LEU A 357 -13.73 12.90 11.28
N PRO A 358 -14.33 12.81 12.47
CA PRO A 358 -14.65 11.52 13.10
C PRO A 358 -15.55 10.59 12.27
N ASP A 359 -16.41 11.17 11.43
CA ASP A 359 -17.34 10.48 10.54
C ASP A 359 -16.83 10.34 9.09
N GLN A 360 -15.60 10.78 8.80
CA GLN A 360 -15.01 10.71 7.48
C GLN A 360 -14.66 9.26 7.12
N ARG A 361 -15.43 8.68 6.19
CA ARG A 361 -15.23 7.31 5.72
C ARG A 361 -14.24 7.20 4.56
N ALA A 362 -14.09 8.28 3.80
CA ALA A 362 -13.24 8.32 2.64
C ALA A 362 -12.57 9.71 2.47
N ALA A 363 -11.46 9.73 1.76
CA ALA A 363 -10.78 10.92 1.29
C ALA A 363 -10.46 10.74 -0.19
N VAL A 364 -10.56 11.83 -0.96
CA VAL A 364 -10.16 11.88 -2.35
C VAL A 364 -8.79 12.52 -2.41
N LEU A 365 -7.86 11.83 -3.06
CA LEU A 365 -6.49 12.26 -3.27
C LEU A 365 -6.24 12.45 -4.76
N VAL A 366 -5.28 13.30 -5.09
CA VAL A 366 -4.82 13.52 -6.46
C VAL A 366 -3.52 12.75 -6.66
N MET A 367 -3.51 11.90 -7.67
CA MET A 367 -2.33 11.17 -8.13
C MET A 367 -1.79 11.87 -9.38
N GLU A 368 -0.50 12.17 -9.38
CA GLU A 368 0.22 12.74 -10.52
C GLU A 368 1.32 11.75 -10.92
N SER A 369 1.38 11.35 -12.20
CA SER A 369 2.49 10.55 -12.72
C SER A 369 3.40 11.43 -13.58
N PRO A 370 4.62 11.78 -13.12
CA PRO A 370 5.56 12.58 -13.90
C PRO A 370 5.99 11.91 -15.21
N GLN A 371 5.90 10.58 -15.27
CA GLN A 371 6.36 9.77 -16.39
C GLN A 371 5.36 9.74 -17.54
N THR A 372 4.06 9.67 -17.22
CA THR A 372 2.98 9.62 -18.23
C THR A 372 2.28 10.97 -18.40
N TYR A 373 2.56 11.94 -17.51
CA TYR A 373 1.88 13.23 -17.42
C TYR A 373 0.38 13.12 -17.12
N GLU A 374 -0.06 12.00 -16.56
CA GLU A 374 -1.44 11.81 -16.13
C GLU A 374 -1.66 12.41 -14.74
N THR A 375 -2.85 12.96 -14.55
CA THR A 375 -3.34 13.41 -13.24
C THR A 375 -4.77 12.90 -13.07
N PHE A 376 -5.02 12.16 -12.00
CA PHE A 376 -6.31 11.53 -11.75
C PHE A 376 -6.64 11.47 -10.26
N PHE A 377 -7.92 11.28 -9.95
CA PHE A 377 -8.39 11.14 -8.58
C PHE A 377 -8.38 9.68 -8.14
N VAL A 378 -8.04 9.48 -6.88
CA VAL A 378 -8.23 8.20 -6.18
C VAL A 378 -9.00 8.42 -4.90
N GLU A 379 -9.77 7.42 -4.49
CA GLU A 379 -10.53 7.39 -3.25
C GLU A 379 -9.80 6.50 -2.24
N LEU A 380 -9.24 7.11 -1.19
CA LEU A 380 -8.80 6.44 0.02
C LEU A 380 -10.01 6.13 0.90
N ARG A 381 -10.25 4.87 1.19
CA ARG A 381 -11.27 4.41 2.14
C ARG A 381 -10.61 3.95 3.42
N HIS A 382 -10.98 4.59 4.52
CA HIS A 382 -10.42 4.28 5.83
C HIS A 382 -10.96 2.95 6.37
N PRO A 383 -10.14 2.22 7.16
CA PRO A 383 -10.58 0.98 7.78
C PRO A 383 -11.73 1.24 8.75
N THR A 384 -12.58 0.23 8.92
CA THR A 384 -13.64 0.22 9.93
C THR A 384 -13.48 -1.04 10.78
N ALA A 385 -14.23 -1.16 11.89
CA ALA A 385 -14.13 -2.30 12.80
C ALA A 385 -14.20 -3.70 12.14
N ASN A 386 -14.83 -3.82 10.96
CA ASN A 386 -15.00 -5.09 10.25
C ASN A 386 -14.49 -5.10 8.80
N ARG A 387 -13.84 -4.03 8.33
CA ARG A 387 -13.36 -3.92 6.94
C ARG A 387 -12.00 -3.23 6.90
N GLY A 388 -11.08 -3.76 6.11
CA GLY A 388 -9.79 -3.14 5.87
C GLY A 388 -9.91 -1.87 5.03
N GLY A 389 -8.91 -0.99 5.17
CA GLY A 389 -8.77 0.20 4.34
C GLY A 389 -8.12 -0.14 2.99
N TYR A 390 -8.39 0.69 1.99
CA TYR A 390 -7.79 0.55 0.66
C TYR A 390 -7.90 1.87 -0.11
N VAL A 391 -7.14 1.99 -1.19
CA VAL A 391 -7.21 3.12 -2.14
C VAL A 391 -7.71 2.59 -3.48
N ALA A 392 -8.68 3.26 -4.09
CA ALA A 392 -9.27 2.87 -5.38
C ALA A 392 -9.21 4.02 -6.39
N GLY A 393 -9.07 3.70 -7.68
CA GLY A 393 -9.02 4.70 -8.76
C GLY A 393 -7.87 4.54 -9.73
N PHE A 394 -7.08 3.48 -9.59
CA PHE A 394 -5.92 3.23 -10.44
C PHE A 394 -6.24 2.43 -11.70
N GLU A 395 -7.50 2.05 -11.92
CA GLU A 395 -7.89 1.06 -12.94
C GLU A 395 -7.40 1.43 -14.34
N SER A 396 -7.68 2.67 -14.80
CA SER A 396 -7.24 3.13 -16.12
C SER A 396 -5.72 3.24 -16.21
N PHE A 397 -5.09 3.85 -15.20
CA PHE A 397 -3.64 4.04 -15.17
C PHE A 397 -2.90 2.70 -15.21
N PHE A 398 -3.34 1.72 -14.41
CA PHE A 398 -2.76 0.37 -14.39
C PHE A 398 -2.96 -0.34 -15.73
N ALA A 399 -4.16 -0.32 -16.30
CA ALA A 399 -4.45 -1.00 -17.55
C ALA A 399 -3.67 -0.42 -18.76
N GLU A 400 -3.36 0.88 -18.74
CA GLU A 400 -2.63 1.55 -19.82
C GLU A 400 -1.11 1.42 -19.70
N ASN A 401 -0.57 1.42 -18.47
CA ASN A 401 0.87 1.58 -18.23
C ASN A 401 1.55 0.34 -17.62
N LEU A 402 0.82 -0.54 -16.93
CA LEU A 402 1.38 -1.58 -16.06
C LEU A 402 0.81 -2.97 -16.37
N VAL A 403 1.33 -3.98 -15.64
CA VAL A 403 0.84 -5.36 -15.63
C VAL A 403 0.84 -5.91 -14.20
N PRO A 404 0.10 -7.00 -13.89
CA PRO A 404 0.27 -7.70 -12.62
C PRO A 404 1.74 -8.05 -12.38
N GLY A 405 2.24 -7.81 -11.18
CA GLY A 405 3.65 -7.98 -10.79
C GLY A 405 4.52 -6.76 -11.06
N ALA A 406 3.99 -5.67 -11.60
CA ALA A 406 4.74 -4.42 -11.78
C ALA A 406 5.11 -3.78 -10.44
N LEU A 407 6.33 -3.23 -10.36
CA LEU A 407 6.80 -2.45 -9.22
C LEU A 407 6.40 -0.98 -9.41
N ILE A 408 5.67 -0.43 -8.46
CA ILE A 408 5.28 0.97 -8.38
C ILE A 408 5.91 1.62 -7.15
N THR A 409 6.10 2.93 -7.24
CA THR A 409 6.57 3.78 -6.15
C THR A 409 5.57 4.91 -5.96
N LEU A 410 5.09 5.08 -4.74
CA LEU A 410 4.19 6.15 -4.34
C LEU A 410 4.91 7.11 -3.39
N GLU A 411 4.92 8.40 -3.71
CA GLU A 411 5.59 9.43 -2.93
C GLU A 411 4.61 10.53 -2.46
N ARG A 412 4.72 10.91 -1.20
CA ARG A 412 3.98 12.02 -0.60
C ARG A 412 4.64 13.34 -0.99
N THR A 413 3.83 14.25 -1.52
CA THR A 413 4.29 15.62 -1.82
C THR A 413 4.21 16.52 -0.58
N GLU A 414 4.57 17.80 -0.72
CA GLU A 414 4.37 18.80 0.33
C GLU A 414 2.88 19.01 0.69
N ASN A 415 1.95 18.62 -0.18
CA ASN A 415 0.51 18.69 0.05
C ASN A 415 -0.04 17.32 0.40
N ASN A 416 -0.66 17.17 1.58
CA ASN A 416 -1.21 15.89 2.07
C ASN A 416 -2.39 15.34 1.24
N GLY A 417 -2.89 16.07 0.25
CA GLY A 417 -3.88 15.61 -0.73
C GLY A 417 -3.30 15.22 -2.09
N LYS A 418 -1.99 15.37 -2.31
CA LYS A 418 -1.33 15.11 -3.60
C LYS A 418 -0.16 14.14 -3.46
N TYR A 419 -0.09 13.21 -4.40
CA TYR A 419 0.88 12.11 -4.39
C TYR A 419 1.46 11.90 -5.78
N LEU A 420 2.71 11.47 -5.84
CA LEU A 420 3.37 11.06 -7.08
C LEU A 420 3.30 9.54 -7.21
N LEU A 421 2.98 9.08 -8.42
CA LEU A 421 2.99 7.67 -8.79
C LEU A 421 4.00 7.44 -9.92
N GLU A 422 5.03 6.65 -9.62
CA GLU A 422 6.08 6.28 -10.56
C GLU A 422 6.20 4.76 -10.68
N PHE A 423 6.80 4.31 -11.77
CA PHE A 423 7.22 2.93 -11.98
C PHE A 423 8.57 2.93 -12.69
N LEU A 424 9.33 1.83 -12.63
CA LEU A 424 10.63 1.76 -13.32
C LEU A 424 10.43 1.34 -14.78
N PRO A 425 10.66 2.21 -15.79
CA PRO A 425 10.55 1.81 -17.18
C PRO A 425 11.74 0.92 -17.58
N ILE A 426 11.45 -0.12 -18.36
CA ILE A 426 12.43 -1.06 -18.91
C ILE A 426 12.24 -1.23 -20.41
N SER A 427 13.16 -1.95 -21.05
CA SER A 427 12.96 -2.38 -22.43
C SER A 427 11.77 -3.33 -22.55
N GLY A 428 11.00 -3.18 -23.63
CA GLY A 428 9.77 -3.94 -23.84
C GLY A 428 9.98 -5.45 -23.72
N GLN A 429 9.17 -6.09 -22.89
CA GLN A 429 9.11 -7.55 -22.74
C GLN A 429 7.78 -8.05 -23.30
N GLU A 430 7.81 -9.19 -23.97
CA GLU A 430 6.59 -9.89 -24.42
C GLU A 430 6.46 -11.21 -23.65
N ARG A 431 5.37 -11.35 -22.90
CA ARG A 431 5.04 -12.60 -22.20
C ARG A 431 3.55 -12.88 -22.34
N LYS A 432 3.16 -14.16 -22.23
CA LYS A 432 1.75 -14.54 -22.15
C LYS A 432 1.29 -14.48 -20.70
N LEU A 433 0.61 -13.41 -20.34
CA LEU A 433 0.15 -13.14 -18.98
C LEU A 433 -1.30 -13.55 -18.79
N LEU A 434 -1.68 -13.83 -17.54
CA LEU A 434 -3.06 -14.10 -17.16
C LEU A 434 -3.90 -12.84 -17.31
N HIS A 435 -5.11 -12.98 -17.85
CA HIS A 435 -6.13 -11.95 -17.97
C HIS A 435 -7.50 -12.54 -17.60
N LEU A 436 -8.41 -11.71 -17.10
CA LEU A 436 -9.81 -12.09 -16.96
C LEU A 436 -10.60 -11.69 -18.23
N ASP A 437 -11.13 -12.67 -18.95
CA ASP A 437 -12.08 -12.39 -20.03
C ASP A 437 -13.45 -12.10 -19.41
N GLU A 438 -13.75 -10.81 -19.21
CA GLU A 438 -15.00 -10.35 -18.60
C GLU A 438 -16.25 -10.80 -19.36
N LYS A 439 -16.15 -11.03 -20.68
CA LYS A 439 -17.29 -11.51 -21.48
C LYS A 439 -17.59 -12.98 -21.22
N LYS A 440 -16.56 -13.79 -20.96
CA LYS A 440 -16.69 -15.23 -20.71
C LYS A 440 -16.70 -15.58 -19.22
N GLY A 441 -16.30 -14.65 -18.35
CA GLY A 441 -16.09 -14.88 -16.92
C GLY A 441 -15.05 -15.97 -16.66
N ARG A 442 -13.95 -15.97 -17.42
CA ARG A 442 -12.89 -16.98 -17.33
C ARG A 442 -11.51 -16.38 -17.48
N TYR A 443 -10.54 -16.97 -16.80
CA TYR A 443 -9.13 -16.63 -16.95
C TYR A 443 -8.59 -17.15 -18.28
N VAL A 444 -7.80 -16.31 -18.95
CA VAL A 444 -7.19 -16.61 -20.26
C VAL A 444 -5.78 -16.04 -20.31
N PHE A 445 -4.85 -16.74 -20.94
CA PHE A 445 -3.51 -16.21 -21.18
C PHE A 445 -3.47 -15.45 -22.51
N ARG A 446 -2.92 -14.24 -22.51
CA ARG A 446 -2.79 -13.40 -23.70
C ARG A 446 -1.37 -12.86 -23.85
N PRO A 447 -0.79 -12.86 -25.07
CA PRO A 447 0.45 -12.13 -25.34
C PRO A 447 0.28 -10.67 -24.92
N THR A 448 1.12 -10.22 -24.00
CA THR A 448 1.10 -8.88 -23.44
C THR A 448 2.51 -8.32 -23.58
N MET A 449 2.62 -7.18 -24.25
CA MET A 449 3.86 -6.41 -24.34
C MET A 449 3.82 -5.31 -23.29
N PHE A 450 4.84 -5.23 -22.44
CA PHE A 450 4.90 -4.26 -21.33
C PHE A 450 6.30 -3.67 -21.19
N TYR A 451 6.37 -2.47 -20.61
CA TYR A 451 7.59 -1.65 -20.54
C TYR A 451 7.93 -1.22 -19.10
N CYS A 452 7.37 -1.88 -18.09
CA CYS A 452 7.61 -1.61 -16.68
C CYS A 452 8.40 -2.76 -16.02
N ALA A 453 9.22 -2.45 -15.02
CA ALA A 453 9.88 -3.46 -14.21
C ALA A 453 8.85 -4.27 -13.43
N THR A 454 9.07 -5.58 -13.37
CA THR A 454 8.17 -6.53 -12.73
C THR A 454 8.96 -7.48 -11.85
N GLN A 455 8.36 -7.96 -10.77
CA GLN A 455 8.89 -9.07 -10.01
C GLN A 455 8.50 -10.39 -10.68
N ASP A 456 9.48 -11.17 -11.14
CA ASP A 456 9.23 -12.39 -11.92
C ASP A 456 8.38 -13.43 -11.16
N ASN A 457 8.55 -13.54 -9.83
CA ASN A 457 7.77 -14.44 -9.02
C ASN A 457 6.28 -14.02 -8.87
N MET A 458 5.94 -12.77 -9.20
CA MET A 458 4.56 -12.25 -9.23
C MET A 458 3.94 -12.28 -10.63
N LEU A 459 4.72 -12.58 -11.67
CA LEU A 459 4.21 -12.69 -13.03
C LEU A 459 3.45 -14.00 -13.25
N LEU A 460 2.14 -13.87 -13.46
CA LEU A 460 1.25 -14.99 -13.78
C LEU A 460 1.37 -15.36 -15.26
N THR A 461 2.38 -16.17 -15.60
CA THR A 461 2.65 -16.60 -16.98
C THR A 461 2.06 -17.97 -17.29
N GLU A 462 1.73 -18.21 -18.57
CA GLU A 462 1.20 -19.52 -19.04
C GLU A 462 2.18 -20.67 -18.74
N ASN A 463 3.49 -20.42 -18.80
CA ASN A 463 4.51 -21.45 -18.58
C ASN A 463 4.58 -21.90 -17.12
N ARG A 464 4.39 -20.97 -16.17
CA ARG A 464 4.47 -21.26 -14.73
C ARG A 464 3.13 -21.71 -14.16
N PHE A 465 2.02 -21.16 -14.64
CA PHE A 465 0.68 -21.43 -14.12
C PHE A 465 -0.33 -21.88 -15.19
N PRO A 466 -0.03 -22.92 -16.00
CA PRO A 466 -0.88 -23.32 -17.13
C PRO A 466 -2.29 -23.76 -16.70
N ARG A 467 -2.43 -24.28 -15.48
CA ARG A 467 -3.69 -24.79 -14.93
C ARG A 467 -4.69 -23.69 -14.53
N LEU A 468 -4.32 -22.42 -14.61
CA LEU A 468 -5.26 -21.29 -14.46
C LEU A 468 -6.05 -21.02 -15.75
N ALA A 469 -5.63 -21.57 -16.89
CA ALA A 469 -6.30 -21.32 -18.16
C ALA A 469 -7.74 -21.87 -18.19
N ASN A 470 -8.67 -21.04 -18.68
CA ASN A 470 -10.11 -21.31 -18.79
C ASN A 470 -10.85 -21.53 -17.46
N GLU A 471 -10.20 -21.29 -16.33
CA GLU A 471 -10.85 -21.39 -15.03
C GLU A 471 -11.80 -20.22 -14.79
N LYS A 472 -12.85 -20.49 -14.02
CA LYS A 472 -13.75 -19.45 -13.57
C LYS A 472 -13.20 -18.82 -12.29
N PRO A 473 -13.37 -17.51 -12.10
CA PRO A 473 -13.13 -16.91 -10.80
C PRO A 473 -13.99 -17.58 -9.73
N LEU A 474 -13.46 -17.66 -8.50
CA LEU A 474 -14.19 -18.25 -7.38
C LEU A 474 -15.49 -17.49 -7.09
N ASP A 475 -16.50 -18.20 -6.58
CA ASP A 475 -17.72 -17.55 -6.10
C ASP A 475 -17.47 -16.80 -4.79
N ASP A 476 -18.28 -15.79 -4.50
CA ASP A 476 -18.04 -14.90 -3.36
C ASP A 476 -18.14 -15.61 -2.00
N ARG A 477 -18.87 -16.73 -1.89
CA ARG A 477 -18.93 -17.49 -0.63
C ARG A 477 -17.60 -18.18 -0.36
N THR A 478 -16.98 -18.75 -1.40
CA THR A 478 -15.67 -19.39 -1.32
C THR A 478 -14.57 -18.36 -1.10
N ARG A 479 -14.59 -17.22 -1.81
CA ARG A 479 -13.59 -16.14 -1.62
C ARG A 479 -13.52 -15.59 -0.21
N ARG A 480 -14.65 -15.52 0.50
CA ARG A 480 -14.72 -15.03 1.88
C ARG A 480 -14.00 -15.92 2.89
N ARG A 481 -13.62 -17.13 2.51
CA ARG A 481 -12.93 -18.12 3.33
C ARG A 481 -11.48 -18.26 2.88
N PRO A 482 -10.51 -17.60 3.54
CA PRO A 482 -9.10 -17.62 3.13
C PRO A 482 -8.55 -19.04 2.93
N GLU A 483 -8.91 -19.94 3.83
CA GLU A 483 -8.54 -21.35 3.82
C GLU A 483 -9.03 -22.07 2.55
N GLN A 484 -10.24 -21.76 2.08
CA GLN A 484 -10.80 -22.35 0.88
C GLN A 484 -10.16 -21.80 -0.40
N VAL A 485 -9.78 -20.52 -0.41
CA VAL A 485 -9.00 -19.92 -1.51
C VAL A 485 -7.62 -20.58 -1.59
N LEU A 486 -7.01 -20.88 -0.45
CA LEU A 486 -5.73 -21.56 -0.38
C LEU A 486 -5.82 -23.02 -0.84
N ILE A 487 -6.84 -23.76 -0.42
CA ILE A 487 -7.15 -25.12 -0.93
C ILE A 487 -7.25 -25.08 -2.46
N TRP A 488 -8.03 -24.15 -3.00
CA TRP A 488 -8.14 -23.96 -4.44
C TRP A 488 -6.78 -23.69 -5.08
N ALA A 489 -5.94 -22.84 -4.49
CA ALA A 489 -4.60 -22.58 -5.03
C ALA A 489 -3.75 -23.86 -5.09
N PHE A 490 -3.70 -24.65 -4.01
CA PHE A 490 -2.98 -25.92 -3.97
C PHE A 490 -3.45 -26.92 -5.04
N GLU A 491 -4.76 -27.10 -5.20
CA GLU A 491 -5.32 -28.01 -6.20
C GLU A 491 -4.95 -27.57 -7.64
N ARG A 492 -4.74 -26.27 -7.84
CA ARG A 492 -4.40 -25.70 -9.14
C ARG A 492 -2.94 -25.78 -9.45
N ILE A 493 -2.07 -25.28 -8.59
CA ILE A 493 -0.64 -25.15 -8.89
C ILE A 493 0.21 -26.22 -8.25
N GLY A 494 -0.31 -26.91 -7.24
CA GLY A 494 0.44 -27.91 -6.51
C GLY A 494 0.85 -29.10 -7.37
N GLU A 495 2.08 -29.55 -7.14
CA GLU A 495 2.58 -30.81 -7.65
C GLU A 495 1.93 -31.94 -6.86
N ARG A 496 1.21 -32.81 -7.57
CA ARG A 496 0.50 -33.92 -6.94
C ARG A 496 1.48 -35.04 -6.62
N GLU A 497 1.66 -35.30 -5.34
CA GLU A 497 2.39 -36.44 -4.82
C GLU A 497 1.40 -37.53 -4.37
N GLY A 498 1.73 -38.80 -4.63
CA GLY A 498 0.88 -39.94 -4.28
C GLY A 498 -0.30 -40.18 -5.23
N SER A 499 -1.12 -41.19 -4.92
CA SER A 499 -2.24 -41.63 -5.76
C SER A 499 -3.45 -42.02 -4.92
N GLY A 500 -4.65 -41.61 -5.33
CA GLY A 500 -5.89 -41.91 -4.60
C GLY A 500 -6.03 -41.08 -3.32
N GLU A 501 -6.36 -41.74 -2.21
CA GLU A 501 -6.62 -41.13 -0.88
C GLU A 501 -5.37 -40.55 -0.19
N THR A 502 -4.17 -40.84 -0.70
CA THR A 502 -2.91 -40.26 -0.21
C THR A 502 -2.40 -39.11 -1.07
N ALA A 503 -3.24 -38.60 -1.99
CA ALA A 503 -2.86 -37.47 -2.84
C ALA A 503 -2.58 -36.24 -1.97
N ARG A 504 -1.37 -35.71 -2.09
CA ARG A 504 -0.94 -34.46 -1.48
C ARG A 504 -0.52 -33.49 -2.57
N TYR A 505 -0.75 -32.22 -2.35
CA TYR A 505 -0.35 -31.15 -3.27
C TYR A 505 0.76 -30.35 -2.62
N MET A 506 1.96 -30.42 -3.20
CA MET A 506 3.11 -29.64 -2.75
C MET A 506 3.16 -28.34 -3.54
N ALA A 507 3.35 -27.21 -2.87
CA ALA A 507 3.58 -25.92 -3.51
C ALA A 507 4.49 -25.03 -2.66
N ILE A 508 5.22 -24.14 -3.33
CA ILE A 508 6.06 -23.11 -2.69
C ILE A 508 5.25 -21.86 -2.36
N LEU A 509 5.63 -21.15 -1.30
CA LEU A 509 4.90 -19.97 -0.83
C LEU A 509 4.79 -18.87 -1.88
N ASP A 510 5.85 -18.61 -2.64
CA ASP A 510 5.85 -17.58 -3.69
C ASP A 510 4.80 -17.84 -4.78
N ASP A 511 4.64 -19.11 -5.19
CA ASP A 511 3.65 -19.52 -6.17
C ASP A 511 2.23 -19.41 -5.58
N LEU A 512 2.05 -19.88 -4.34
CA LEU A 512 0.78 -19.77 -3.61
C LEU A 512 0.38 -18.31 -3.43
N PHE A 513 1.32 -17.45 -3.06
CA PHE A 513 1.10 -16.02 -2.86
C PHE A 513 0.64 -15.36 -4.16
N ALA A 514 1.32 -15.62 -5.28
CA ALA A 514 0.92 -15.08 -6.58
C ALA A 514 -0.49 -15.55 -7.00
N VAL A 515 -0.83 -16.83 -6.78
CA VAL A 515 -2.10 -17.41 -7.23
C VAL A 515 -3.27 -17.11 -6.30
N VAL A 516 -3.09 -17.11 -4.97
CA VAL A 516 -4.15 -16.72 -4.02
C VAL A 516 -4.57 -15.28 -4.27
N ASN A 517 -3.60 -14.39 -4.51
CA ASN A 517 -3.85 -12.98 -4.82
C ASN A 517 -4.43 -12.73 -6.23
N VAL A 518 -4.81 -13.78 -6.98
CA VAL A 518 -5.72 -13.66 -8.12
C VAL A 518 -7.17 -13.52 -7.66
N GLU A 519 -7.54 -14.24 -6.59
CA GLU A 519 -8.91 -14.36 -6.11
C GLU A 519 -9.21 -13.46 -4.92
N ARG A 520 -8.26 -13.36 -3.98
CA ARG A 520 -8.39 -12.57 -2.75
C ARG A 520 -7.04 -12.05 -2.28
N PRO A 521 -6.94 -10.74 -1.92
CA PRO A 521 -5.73 -10.20 -1.34
C PRO A 521 -5.40 -10.85 0.01
N MET A 522 -4.15 -11.25 0.18
CA MET A 522 -3.57 -11.77 1.44
C MET A 522 -2.08 -11.43 1.50
N SER A 523 -1.53 -11.24 2.71
CA SER A 523 -0.08 -11.14 2.92
C SER A 523 0.57 -12.53 2.97
N ALA A 524 1.88 -12.60 2.73
CA ALA A 524 2.65 -13.83 2.89
C ALA A 524 2.59 -14.35 4.33
N GLU A 525 2.56 -13.44 5.32
CA GLU A 525 2.38 -13.77 6.74
C GLU A 525 1.01 -14.40 7.00
N ALA A 526 -0.07 -13.82 6.46
CA ALA A 526 -1.41 -14.39 6.59
C ALA A 526 -1.51 -15.81 6.01
N LEU A 527 -0.84 -16.06 4.88
CA LEU A 527 -0.78 -17.40 4.30
C LEU A 527 -0.04 -18.38 5.22
N ARG A 528 1.11 -17.98 5.78
CA ARG A 528 1.88 -18.82 6.71
C ARG A 528 1.07 -19.14 7.96
N ASP A 529 0.35 -18.17 8.51
CA ASP A 529 -0.47 -18.38 9.71
C ASP A 529 -1.62 -19.36 9.46
N ILE A 530 -2.32 -19.25 8.33
CA ILE A 530 -3.38 -20.20 7.95
C ILE A 530 -2.78 -21.62 7.84
N MET A 531 -1.65 -21.77 7.16
CA MET A 531 -1.02 -23.09 6.92
C MET A 531 -0.40 -23.71 8.17
N LYS A 532 -0.02 -22.89 9.17
CA LYS A 532 0.56 -23.34 10.43
C LYS A 532 -0.47 -23.45 11.55
N SER A 533 -1.69 -22.97 11.32
CA SER A 533 -2.76 -22.99 12.32
C SER A 533 -3.18 -24.43 12.63
N PRO A 534 -3.27 -24.81 13.92
CA PRO A 534 -3.84 -26.09 14.33
C PRO A 534 -5.30 -26.28 13.91
N GLU A 535 -6.01 -25.20 13.57
CA GLU A 535 -7.41 -25.24 13.10
C GLU A 535 -7.54 -25.82 11.68
N HIS A 536 -6.43 -25.84 10.91
CA HIS A 536 -6.38 -26.34 9.53
C HIS A 536 -5.38 -27.49 9.39
N PRO A 537 -5.66 -28.68 9.97
CA PRO A 537 -4.76 -29.84 9.92
C PRO A 537 -4.54 -30.40 8.51
N GLU A 538 -5.33 -29.98 7.52
CA GLU A 538 -5.15 -30.29 6.11
C GLU A 538 -3.89 -29.67 5.49
N PHE A 539 -3.31 -28.64 6.12
CA PHE A 539 -2.05 -28.05 5.70
C PHE A 539 -0.89 -28.54 6.57
N SER A 540 0.28 -28.68 5.95
CA SER A 540 1.53 -28.95 6.68
C SER A 540 2.72 -28.30 5.98
N GLN A 541 3.73 -27.92 6.75
CA GLN A 541 4.99 -27.40 6.23
C GLN A 541 5.98 -28.55 6.01
N ASP A 542 6.79 -28.46 4.97
CA ASP A 542 7.94 -29.35 4.79
C ASP A 542 8.93 -29.21 5.96
N PRO A 543 9.39 -30.33 6.57
CA PRO A 543 10.33 -30.27 7.69
C PRO A 543 11.77 -29.93 7.29
N GLU A 544 12.13 -30.07 6.02
CA GLU A 544 13.48 -29.86 5.49
C GLU A 544 13.61 -28.56 4.69
N LEU A 545 12.53 -28.12 4.03
CA LEU A 545 12.52 -26.94 3.16
C LEU A 545 11.66 -25.80 3.73
N GLU A 546 12.27 -24.63 3.89
CA GLU A 546 11.55 -23.41 4.26
C GLU A 546 10.64 -22.96 3.10
N ASP A 547 9.46 -22.42 3.46
CA ASP A 547 8.44 -21.92 2.51
C ASP A 547 7.92 -22.94 1.48
N VAL A 548 8.08 -24.24 1.76
CA VAL A 548 7.41 -25.33 1.04
C VAL A 548 6.29 -25.90 1.91
N PHE A 549 5.11 -26.02 1.33
CA PHE A 549 3.90 -26.45 2.03
C PHE A 549 3.18 -27.55 1.26
N TYR A 550 2.43 -28.36 2.01
CA TYR A 550 1.59 -29.43 1.50
C TYR A 550 0.15 -29.21 1.90
N TYR A 551 -0.76 -29.51 0.97
CA TYR A 551 -2.18 -29.69 1.24
C TYR A 551 -2.58 -31.14 1.02
N GLN A 552 -3.23 -31.74 2.02
CA GLN A 552 -3.85 -33.05 1.92
C GLN A 552 -5.37 -32.90 1.98
N PRO A 553 -6.11 -33.22 0.90
CA PRO A 553 -7.56 -33.24 0.93
C PRO A 553 -8.06 -34.17 2.03
N VAL A 554 -8.90 -33.66 2.91
CA VAL A 554 -9.59 -34.49 3.90
C VAL A 554 -10.63 -35.29 3.15
N SER A 555 -10.54 -36.63 3.18
CA SER A 555 -11.58 -37.49 2.64
C SER A 555 -12.89 -37.21 3.39
N GLU A 556 -13.91 -36.69 2.67
CA GLU A 556 -15.27 -36.53 3.20
C GLU A 556 -15.91 -37.88 3.56
#